data_AF-A0A496WKR6-F1
#
_entry.id   AF-A0A496WKR6-F1
#
_cell.length_a   1.000
_cell.length_b   1.000
_cell.length_c   1.000
_cell.angle_alpha   90.00
_cell.angle_beta   90.00
_cell.angle_gamma   90.00
#
_symmetry.space_group_name_H-M   'P 1'
#
loop_
_entity.id
_entity.type
_entity.pdbx_description
1 polymer ?
#
loop_
_entity_poly.entity_id
_entity_poly.type
_entity_poly.pdbx_seq_one_letter_code
_entity_poly.pdbx_strand_id
1 'polypeptide(L)'
;MKSFEQFIVERSFGKKDIPKAFRVVFDIKKDGAVESLNKMVISGIKGISDSGEIIYEFLGVGLDAMLVMNGQKLVDTNKLSRVMYNNPHYMLSKNLEASKRLFNRNDDKSNAATWHRLFEYIFKRFLKDDLVSSYDLQASTIVQSLSWTDAASNTKINTVKDAARMMKVATKQLIKKKTTWKNYDWLSFIIDLPDSKLQKYIYDGLLDMGKVYKVEGEWLIKNKKLVIPKGSILYILTTFNNDMIKRYEKGELDGNEMLTQERYIKREIEFRDKIKKAGLAKKYLLKWLDWKAFEASRKKMFAKKYSN
;
A
#
# COMPACT_ATOMS: atom_id res chain seq x y z
N MET A 1 -10.40 19.00 21.42
CA MET A 1 -9.86 18.31 20.23
C MET A 1 -10.13 16.81 20.43
N LYS A 2 -10.89 16.14 19.56
CA LYS A 2 -11.25 14.71 19.74
C LYS A 2 -10.00 13.82 19.54
N SER A 3 -9.81 12.79 20.38
CA SER A 3 -8.66 11.88 20.24
C SER A 3 -8.84 10.97 19.01
N PHE A 4 -7.72 10.61 18.37
CA PHE A 4 -7.67 9.75 17.18
C PHE A 4 -8.42 8.42 17.36
N GLU A 5 -8.39 7.87 18.57
CA GLU A 5 -9.04 6.61 18.93
C GLU A 5 -10.56 6.66 18.73
N GLN A 6 -11.19 7.85 18.80
CA GLN A 6 -12.63 8.02 18.58
C GLN A 6 -13.06 7.87 17.12
N PHE A 7 -12.13 7.93 16.17
CA PHE A 7 -12.42 7.80 14.74
C PHE A 7 -12.05 6.44 14.16
N ILE A 8 -11.26 5.64 14.90
CA ILE A 8 -11.10 4.24 14.58
C ILE A 8 -12.35 3.55 15.10
N VAL A 9 -13.17 2.99 14.21
CA VAL A 9 -14.10 1.95 14.65
C VAL A 9 -13.23 0.73 14.92
N GLU A 10 -12.61 0.70 16.10
CA GLU A 10 -11.96 -0.49 16.60
C GLU A 10 -13.08 -1.51 16.80
N ARG A 11 -13.26 -2.39 15.81
CA ARG A 11 -14.09 -3.57 16.06
C ARG A 11 -13.29 -4.43 17.01
N SER A 12 -13.84 -4.67 18.20
CA SER A 12 -13.43 -5.78 19.02
C SER A 12 -13.53 -7.05 18.16
N PHE A 13 -12.39 -7.68 17.92
CA PHE A 13 -12.32 -8.94 17.20
C PHE A 13 -12.32 -10.08 18.22
N GLY A 14 -13.18 -11.07 18.00
CA GLY A 14 -13.16 -12.30 18.78
C GLY A 14 -12.02 -13.22 18.31
N LYS A 15 -11.75 -14.28 19.06
CA LYS A 15 -10.77 -15.32 18.67
C LYS A 15 -11.05 -15.89 17.27
N LYS A 16 -12.33 -15.98 16.87
CA LYS A 16 -12.77 -16.46 15.56
C LYS A 16 -12.40 -15.53 14.39
N ASP A 17 -12.15 -14.25 14.67
CA ASP A 17 -11.84 -13.24 13.67
C ASP A 17 -10.33 -13.10 13.44
N ILE A 18 -9.51 -13.83 14.21
CA ILE A 18 -8.05 -13.86 14.06
C ILE A 18 -7.72 -14.74 12.85
N PRO A 19 -7.04 -14.21 11.82
CA PRO A 19 -6.66 -15.00 10.65
C PRO A 19 -5.66 -16.09 11.04
N LYS A 20 -5.58 -17.17 10.26
CA LYS A 20 -4.59 -18.23 10.51
C LYS A 20 -3.15 -17.71 10.39
N ALA A 21 -2.92 -16.74 9.50
CA ALA A 21 -1.61 -16.15 9.30
C ALA A 21 -1.72 -14.66 8.96
N PHE A 22 -0.75 -13.90 9.44
CA PHE A 22 -0.47 -12.53 9.01
C PHE A 22 0.74 -12.49 8.09
N ARG A 23 0.77 -11.47 7.24
CA ARG A 23 1.83 -11.23 6.27
C ARG A 23 2.33 -9.80 6.37
N VAL A 24 3.63 -9.65 6.18
CA VAL A 24 4.23 -8.33 5.93
C VAL A 24 5.29 -8.47 4.85
N VAL A 25 5.25 -7.56 3.88
CA VAL A 25 6.21 -7.45 2.80
C VAL A 25 7.09 -6.24 3.08
N PHE A 26 8.41 -6.38 2.90
CA PHE A 26 9.38 -5.33 3.19
C PHE A 26 10.65 -5.50 2.35
N ASP A 27 11.49 -4.47 2.34
CA ASP A 27 12.82 -4.51 1.72
C ASP A 27 13.84 -5.04 2.76
N ILE A 28 14.35 -6.25 2.54
CA ILE A 28 15.35 -6.88 3.41
C ILE A 28 16.77 -6.40 3.11
N LYS A 29 17.00 -5.80 1.93
CA LYS A 29 18.28 -5.23 1.53
C LYS A 29 18.49 -3.82 2.09
N LYS A 30 17.42 -3.17 2.57
CA LYS A 30 17.50 -1.90 3.32
C LYS A 30 18.37 -2.01 4.57
N ASP A 31 19.13 -0.96 4.85
CA ASP A 31 20.00 -0.87 6.03
C ASP A 31 19.23 -1.13 7.34
N GLY A 32 19.78 -1.99 8.19
CA GLY A 32 19.20 -2.35 9.49
C GLY A 32 18.11 -3.44 9.44
N ALA A 33 17.66 -3.88 8.25
CA ALA A 33 16.59 -4.87 8.14
C ALA A 33 17.02 -6.26 8.64
N VAL A 34 18.20 -6.73 8.25
CA VAL A 34 18.75 -8.03 8.68
C VAL A 34 18.98 -8.04 10.19
N GLU A 35 19.48 -6.95 10.76
CA GLU A 35 19.73 -6.78 12.19
C GLU A 35 18.41 -6.77 12.98
N SER A 36 17.37 -6.14 12.43
CA SER A 36 16.01 -6.14 12.99
C SER A 36 15.41 -7.56 12.99
N LEU A 37 15.52 -8.28 11.88
CA LEU A 37 15.11 -9.69 11.78
C LEU A 37 15.89 -10.58 12.75
N ASN A 38 17.19 -10.35 12.90
CA ASN A 38 18.00 -11.07 13.88
C ASN A 38 17.48 -10.82 15.31
N LYS A 39 17.04 -9.61 15.64
CA LYS A 39 16.42 -9.28 16.93
C LYS A 39 14.99 -9.78 17.07
N MET A 40 14.40 -10.42 16.05
CA MET A 40 12.98 -10.80 16.00
C MET A 40 12.03 -9.61 16.20
N VAL A 41 12.48 -8.40 15.87
CA VAL A 41 11.70 -7.17 16.06
C VAL A 41 11.93 -6.24 14.87
N ILE A 42 10.86 -5.85 14.18
CA ILE A 42 10.95 -4.85 13.11
C ILE A 42 10.29 -3.55 13.58
N SER A 43 11.06 -2.46 13.51
CA SER A 43 10.58 -1.12 13.85
C SER A 43 10.02 -0.42 12.62
N GLY A 44 9.04 0.47 12.82
CA GLY A 44 8.50 1.31 11.74
C GLY A 44 7.41 0.64 10.90
N ILE A 45 7.13 -0.64 11.11
CA ILE A 45 5.97 -1.30 10.52
C ILE A 45 4.71 -0.76 11.21
N LYS A 46 3.84 -0.12 10.43
CA LYS A 46 2.58 0.46 10.90
C LYS A 46 1.41 -0.53 10.82
N GLY A 47 1.43 -1.42 9.83
CA GLY A 47 0.37 -2.37 9.57
C GLY A 47 0.89 -3.69 9.03
N ILE A 48 0.12 -4.74 9.27
CA ILE A 48 0.28 -6.08 8.69
C ILE A 48 -1.04 -6.50 8.05
N SER A 49 -0.97 -7.41 7.08
CA SER A 49 -2.15 -7.86 6.33
C SER A 49 -2.52 -9.29 6.69
N ASP A 50 -3.82 -9.55 6.76
CA ASP A 50 -4.37 -10.91 6.82
C ASP A 50 -4.62 -11.52 5.43
N SER A 51 -4.59 -10.68 4.39
CA SER A 51 -4.77 -11.08 2.99
C SER A 51 -3.52 -11.72 2.39
N GLY A 52 -3.72 -12.73 1.55
CA GLY A 52 -2.66 -13.30 0.71
C GLY A 52 -2.38 -12.46 -0.53
N GLU A 53 -3.28 -11.55 -0.91
CA GLU A 53 -3.16 -10.76 -2.14
C GLU A 53 -2.03 -9.72 -2.06
N ILE A 54 -1.72 -9.23 -0.84
CA ILE A 54 -0.62 -8.29 -0.59
C ILE A 54 0.72 -8.81 -1.14
N ILE A 55 0.89 -10.15 -1.21
CA ILE A 55 2.10 -10.76 -1.76
C ILE A 55 2.25 -10.37 -3.23
N TYR A 56 1.19 -10.48 -4.02
CA TYR A 56 1.26 -10.26 -5.46
C TYR A 56 1.31 -8.77 -5.81
N GLU A 57 0.77 -7.91 -4.95
CA GLU A 57 0.75 -6.47 -5.19
C GLU A 57 2.06 -5.79 -4.81
N PHE A 58 2.76 -6.30 -3.79
CA PHE A 58 3.93 -5.63 -3.21
C PHE A 58 5.24 -6.40 -3.34
N LEU A 59 5.24 -7.73 -3.21
CA LEU A 59 6.47 -8.51 -3.35
C LEU A 59 6.92 -8.43 -4.81
N GLY A 60 8.15 -7.98 -5.02
CA GLY A 60 8.71 -7.72 -6.33
C GLY A 60 8.45 -6.35 -6.93
N VAL A 61 7.66 -5.51 -6.27
CA VAL A 61 7.43 -4.11 -6.68
C VAL A 61 8.17 -3.21 -5.70
N GLY A 62 9.50 -3.34 -5.69
CA GLY A 62 10.38 -2.58 -4.79
C GLY A 62 10.56 -3.16 -3.39
N LEU A 63 9.86 -4.26 -3.05
CA LEU A 63 10.08 -5.03 -1.82
C LEU A 63 10.48 -6.46 -2.17
N ASP A 64 11.39 -7.07 -1.41
CA ASP A 64 12.06 -8.32 -1.78
C ASP A 64 12.03 -9.39 -0.67
N ALA A 65 11.32 -9.14 0.44
CA ALA A 65 11.07 -10.15 1.45
C ALA A 65 9.63 -10.13 1.96
N MET A 66 9.20 -11.29 2.44
CA MET A 66 7.92 -11.48 3.10
C MET A 66 8.07 -12.32 4.36
N LEU A 67 7.47 -11.87 5.45
CA LEU A 67 7.26 -12.66 6.65
C LEU A 67 5.83 -13.20 6.69
N VAL A 68 5.69 -14.49 6.96
CA VAL A 68 4.42 -15.15 7.26
C VAL A 68 4.44 -15.62 8.71
N MET A 69 3.51 -15.10 9.50
CA MET A 69 3.49 -15.27 10.96
C MET A 69 2.18 -15.94 11.37
N ASN A 70 2.23 -16.84 12.36
CA ASN A 70 1.02 -17.44 12.91
C ASN A 70 0.13 -16.37 13.56
N GLY A 71 -1.16 -16.36 13.20
CA GLY A 71 -2.07 -15.29 13.60
C GLY A 71 -2.29 -15.18 15.10
N GLN A 72 -2.63 -16.29 15.75
CA GLN A 72 -2.88 -16.32 17.19
C GLN A 72 -1.65 -15.87 17.98
N LYS A 73 -0.49 -16.48 17.72
CA LYS A 73 0.77 -16.11 18.39
C LYS A 73 1.11 -14.63 18.19
N LEU A 74 0.82 -14.08 17.01
CA LEU A 74 1.10 -12.68 16.73
C LEU A 74 0.22 -11.74 17.54
N VAL A 75 -1.08 -12.01 17.62
CA VAL A 75 -2.03 -11.27 18.47
C VAL A 75 -1.65 -11.39 19.95
N ASP A 76 -1.21 -12.56 20.40
CA ASP A 76 -0.82 -12.76 21.80
C ASP A 76 0.46 -11.97 22.16
N THR A 77 1.37 -11.81 21.21
CA THR A 77 2.67 -11.14 21.42
C THR A 77 2.62 -9.64 21.14
N ASN A 78 1.70 -9.17 20.31
CA ASN A 78 1.64 -7.78 19.84
C ASN A 78 0.29 -7.15 20.17
N LYS A 79 0.30 -5.87 20.55
CA LYS A 79 -0.93 -5.08 20.70
C LYS A 79 -1.44 -4.66 19.32
N LEU A 80 -2.25 -5.52 18.72
CA LEU A 80 -2.84 -5.30 17.40
C LEU A 80 -4.24 -4.72 17.50
N SER A 81 -4.56 -3.77 16.62
CA SER A 81 -5.94 -3.33 16.36
C SER A 81 -6.28 -3.61 14.91
N ARG A 82 -7.39 -4.32 14.68
CA ARG A 82 -7.94 -4.46 13.33
C ARG A 82 -8.60 -3.14 12.93
N VAL A 83 -8.29 -2.68 11.72
CA VAL A 83 -8.92 -1.53 11.12
C VAL A 83 -9.47 -1.91 9.76
N MET A 84 -10.68 -1.41 9.49
CA MET A 84 -11.39 -1.60 8.23
C MET A 84 -11.39 -0.29 7.46
N TYR A 85 -11.07 -0.34 6.18
CA TYR A 85 -11.07 0.83 5.29
C TYR A 85 -12.49 1.29 4.88
N ASN A 86 -13.53 0.70 5.45
CA ASN A 86 -14.93 1.05 5.19
C ASN A 86 -15.44 2.26 6.01
N ASN A 87 -14.57 2.94 6.75
CA ASN A 87 -14.91 4.16 7.49
C ASN A 87 -14.29 5.40 6.80
N PRO A 88 -15.09 6.25 6.12
CA PRO A 88 -14.59 7.46 5.47
C PRO A 88 -13.84 8.42 6.39
N HIS A 89 -14.24 8.55 7.66
CA HIS A 89 -13.54 9.42 8.62
C HIS A 89 -12.12 8.92 8.89
N TYR A 90 -11.95 7.60 9.01
CA TYR A 90 -10.64 7.00 9.19
C TYR A 90 -9.73 7.24 7.97
N MET A 91 -10.26 7.04 6.77
CA MET A 91 -9.52 7.23 5.50
C MET A 91 -8.97 8.65 5.35
N LEU A 92 -9.71 9.65 5.84
CA LEU A 92 -9.32 11.05 5.79
C LEU A 92 -8.49 11.52 7.01
N SER A 93 -8.51 10.78 8.12
CA SER A 93 -7.86 11.21 9.36
C SER A 93 -6.33 11.31 9.24
N LYS A 94 -5.72 12.10 10.14
CA LYS A 94 -4.27 12.27 10.26
C LYS A 94 -3.58 12.61 8.94
N ASN A 95 -4.16 13.54 8.19
CA ASN A 95 -3.64 13.92 6.88
C ASN A 95 -3.54 12.73 5.91
N LEU A 96 -4.63 11.98 5.79
CA LEU A 96 -4.77 10.84 4.86
C LEU A 96 -3.83 9.66 5.17
N GLU A 97 -3.35 9.49 6.41
CA GLU A 97 -2.33 8.48 6.74
C GLU A 97 -2.77 7.06 6.34
N ALA A 98 -4.06 6.73 6.55
CA ALA A 98 -4.62 5.44 6.16
C ALA A 98 -4.68 5.26 4.65
N SER A 99 -5.17 6.26 3.92
CA SER A 99 -5.20 6.25 2.45
C SER A 99 -3.80 6.17 1.83
N LYS A 100 -2.82 6.85 2.43
CA LYS A 100 -1.41 6.74 2.01
C LYS A 100 -0.89 5.32 2.17
N ARG A 101 -1.19 4.64 3.28
CA ARG A 101 -0.79 3.23 3.45
C ARG A 101 -1.44 2.33 2.41
N LEU A 102 -2.75 2.48 2.21
CA LEU A 102 -3.52 1.70 1.25
C LEU A 102 -2.95 1.80 -0.17
N PHE A 103 -2.46 2.97 -0.56
CA PHE A 103 -1.90 3.21 -1.90
C PHE A 103 -0.38 3.17 -1.97
N ASN A 104 0.31 2.65 -0.94
CA ASN A 104 1.76 2.58 -0.84
C ASN A 104 2.49 3.94 -0.97
N ARG A 105 1.93 5.02 -0.41
CA ARG A 105 2.39 6.41 -0.48
C ARG A 105 2.85 6.97 0.87
N ASN A 106 3.37 6.11 1.76
CA ASN A 106 3.74 6.52 3.12
C ASN A 106 4.88 7.54 3.17
N ASP A 107 5.79 7.46 2.21
CA ASP A 107 6.96 8.34 2.13
C ASP A 107 6.68 9.60 1.29
N ASP A 108 5.49 9.70 0.68
CA ASP A 108 5.09 10.87 -0.10
C ASP A 108 4.84 12.06 0.82
N LYS A 109 5.68 13.08 0.69
CA LYS A 109 5.52 14.38 1.37
C LYS A 109 4.25 15.11 0.89
N SER A 110 3.90 14.94 -0.39
CA SER A 110 2.68 15.49 -0.99
C SER A 110 1.49 14.54 -0.82
N ASN A 111 0.29 15.10 -0.78
CA ASN A 111 -0.95 14.33 -0.82
C ASN A 111 -1.45 14.07 -2.26
N ALA A 112 -0.79 14.59 -3.30
CA ALA A 112 -1.29 14.58 -4.68
C ALA A 112 -1.64 13.18 -5.19
N ALA A 113 -0.72 12.23 -5.14
CA ALA A 113 -0.96 10.87 -5.63
C ALA A 113 -2.06 10.13 -4.84
N THR A 114 -2.19 10.42 -3.55
CA THR A 114 -3.27 9.88 -2.72
C THR A 114 -4.61 10.48 -3.15
N TRP A 115 -4.65 11.80 -3.36
CA TRP A 115 -5.85 12.48 -3.86
C TRP A 115 -6.28 12.01 -5.23
N HIS A 116 -5.35 11.72 -6.12
CA HIS A 116 -5.67 11.16 -7.44
C HIS A 116 -6.52 9.91 -7.31
N ARG A 117 -6.09 8.96 -6.48
CA ARG A 117 -6.86 7.74 -6.21
C ARG A 117 -8.19 8.03 -5.53
N LEU A 118 -8.23 8.89 -4.51
CA LEU A 118 -9.48 9.23 -3.84
C LEU A 118 -10.49 9.87 -4.80
N PHE A 119 -10.03 10.77 -5.66
CA PHE A 119 -10.88 11.44 -6.64
C PHE A 119 -11.42 10.47 -7.69
N GLU A 120 -10.70 9.43 -8.11
CA GLU A 120 -11.27 8.40 -9.01
C GLU A 120 -12.58 7.81 -8.45
N TYR A 121 -12.66 7.56 -7.14
CA TYR A 121 -13.87 7.03 -6.50
C TYR A 121 -14.95 8.10 -6.28
N ILE A 122 -14.55 9.31 -5.90
CA ILE A 122 -15.48 10.43 -5.69
C ILE A 122 -16.13 10.83 -7.03
N PHE A 123 -15.36 10.91 -8.11
CA PHE A 123 -15.86 11.30 -9.42
C PHE A 123 -16.78 10.25 -10.05
N LYS A 124 -16.52 8.96 -9.84
CA LYS A 124 -17.47 7.90 -10.22
C LYS A 124 -18.87 8.11 -9.61
N ARG A 125 -18.98 8.79 -8.47
CA ARG A 125 -20.28 9.15 -7.88
C ARG A 125 -20.94 10.35 -8.54
N PHE A 126 -20.17 11.36 -8.94
CA PHE A 126 -20.73 12.44 -9.77
C PHE A 126 -21.27 11.93 -11.11
N LEU A 127 -20.55 11.00 -11.75
CA LEU A 127 -20.95 10.43 -13.04
C LEU A 127 -22.22 9.58 -12.93
N LYS A 128 -22.39 8.79 -11.85
CA LYS A 128 -23.56 7.92 -11.64
C LYS A 128 -24.87 8.65 -11.41
N ASP A 129 -24.83 9.85 -10.85
CA ASP A 129 -26.03 10.65 -10.61
C ASP A 129 -26.46 11.43 -11.89
N ASP A 130 -25.98 11.02 -13.07
CA ASP A 130 -26.23 11.64 -14.39
C ASP A 130 -25.93 13.14 -14.50
N LEU A 131 -25.18 13.68 -13.53
CA LEU A 131 -24.77 15.08 -13.54
C LEU A 131 -23.69 15.36 -14.60
N VAL A 132 -23.01 14.30 -15.08
CA VAL A 132 -21.74 14.39 -15.83
C VAL A 132 -21.61 13.30 -16.92
N SER A 133 -22.70 12.62 -17.32
CA SER A 133 -22.66 11.42 -18.19
C SER A 133 -22.03 11.62 -19.59
N SER A 134 -21.86 12.86 -20.06
CA SER A 134 -21.18 13.19 -21.32
C SER A 134 -19.63 13.31 -21.22
N TYR A 135 -19.01 13.02 -20.07
CA TYR A 135 -17.63 13.47 -19.79
C TYR A 135 -16.63 12.38 -19.35
N ASP A 136 -16.91 11.10 -19.62
CA ASP A 136 -16.07 9.97 -19.17
C ASP A 136 -14.58 10.09 -19.54
N LEU A 137 -14.24 10.55 -20.75
CA LEU A 137 -12.86 10.75 -21.19
C LEU A 137 -12.16 11.95 -20.51
N GLN A 138 -12.95 12.92 -20.04
CA GLN A 138 -12.44 14.13 -19.40
C GLN A 138 -12.20 13.89 -17.90
N ALA A 139 -12.99 13.03 -17.26
CA ALA A 139 -12.92 12.77 -15.82
C ALA A 139 -11.51 12.37 -15.34
N SER A 140 -10.77 11.55 -16.10
CA SER A 140 -9.41 11.16 -15.74
C SER A 140 -8.42 12.34 -15.75
N THR A 141 -8.46 13.18 -16.78
CA THR A 141 -7.56 14.34 -16.92
C THR A 141 -7.86 15.41 -15.88
N ILE A 142 -9.14 15.54 -15.54
CA ILE A 142 -9.66 16.39 -14.47
C ILE A 142 -9.15 15.92 -13.11
N VAL A 143 -9.34 14.64 -12.81
CA VAL A 143 -8.89 14.00 -11.56
C VAL A 143 -7.39 14.17 -11.41
N GLN A 144 -6.63 13.97 -12.49
CA GLN A 144 -5.20 14.26 -12.52
C GLN A 144 -4.94 15.73 -12.20
N SER A 145 -5.52 16.67 -12.95
CA SER A 145 -5.28 18.11 -12.79
C SER A 145 -5.58 18.61 -11.38
N LEU A 146 -6.68 18.17 -10.76
CA LEU A 146 -7.05 18.55 -9.40
C LEU A 146 -6.03 18.04 -8.37
N SER A 147 -5.58 16.80 -8.54
CA SER A 147 -4.67 16.14 -7.61
C SER A 147 -3.31 16.81 -7.53
N TRP A 148 -2.85 17.39 -8.64
CA TRP A 148 -1.55 18.04 -8.73
C TRP A 148 -1.60 19.55 -8.43
N THR A 149 -2.73 20.05 -7.92
CA THR A 149 -2.80 21.42 -7.40
C THR A 149 -2.00 21.56 -6.10
N ASP A 150 -1.56 22.79 -5.80
CA ASP A 150 -0.89 23.09 -4.52
C ASP A 150 -1.83 22.84 -3.34
N ALA A 151 -3.12 23.13 -3.54
CA ALA A 151 -4.16 22.86 -2.55
C ALA A 151 -4.25 21.37 -2.23
N ALA A 152 -4.36 20.51 -3.25
CA ALA A 152 -4.40 19.06 -3.04
C ALA A 152 -3.08 18.54 -2.44
N SER A 153 -1.94 19.08 -2.86
CA SER A 153 -0.62 18.61 -2.42
C SER A 153 -0.32 18.94 -0.95
N ASN A 154 -0.69 20.13 -0.49
CA ASN A 154 -0.17 20.69 0.77
C ASN A 154 -1.22 20.91 1.87
N THR A 155 -2.52 20.80 1.55
CA THR A 155 -3.57 21.01 2.56
C THR A 155 -3.62 19.83 3.54
N LYS A 156 -3.66 20.13 4.85
CA LYS A 156 -3.93 19.14 5.90
C LYS A 156 -5.40 18.76 5.90
N ILE A 157 -5.67 17.46 5.82
CA ILE A 157 -7.03 16.93 5.70
C ILE A 157 -7.27 15.97 6.85
N ASN A 158 -8.33 16.17 7.62
CA ASN A 158 -8.68 15.24 8.71
C ASN A 158 -10.16 14.85 8.71
N THR A 159 -10.98 15.52 7.90
CA THR A 159 -12.44 15.34 7.87
C THR A 159 -12.97 15.46 6.44
N VAL A 160 -14.20 14.98 6.24
CA VAL A 160 -14.93 15.15 4.97
C VAL A 160 -15.13 16.64 4.64
N LYS A 161 -15.34 17.48 5.66
CA LYS A 161 -15.43 18.94 5.49
C LYS A 161 -14.12 19.54 4.99
N ASP A 162 -12.97 19.08 5.50
CA ASP A 162 -11.66 19.51 5.01
C ASP A 162 -11.44 19.11 3.55
N ALA A 163 -11.82 17.88 3.20
CA ALA A 163 -11.76 17.37 1.84
C ALA A 163 -12.62 18.21 0.87
N ALA A 164 -13.87 18.52 1.24
CA ALA A 164 -14.77 19.33 0.42
C ALA A 164 -14.20 20.74 0.18
N ARG A 165 -13.70 21.38 1.24
CA ARG A 165 -13.06 22.70 1.16
C ARG A 165 -11.82 22.67 0.27
N MET A 166 -10.95 21.68 0.44
CA MET A 166 -9.76 21.50 -0.40
C MET A 166 -10.15 21.33 -1.87
N MET A 167 -11.15 20.50 -2.17
CA MET A 167 -11.60 20.25 -3.53
C MET A 167 -12.09 21.54 -4.20
N LYS A 168 -12.88 22.37 -3.50
CA LYS A 168 -13.28 23.69 -4.01
C LYS A 168 -12.10 24.63 -4.25
N VAL A 169 -11.10 24.64 -3.36
CA VAL A 169 -9.89 25.47 -3.54
C VAL A 169 -9.07 24.98 -4.74
N ALA A 170 -8.86 23.68 -4.88
CA ALA A 170 -8.18 23.06 -6.01
C ALA A 170 -8.88 23.39 -7.33
N THR A 171 -10.20 23.29 -7.38
CA THR A 171 -11.00 23.65 -8.55
C THR A 171 -10.85 25.14 -8.93
N LYS A 172 -10.92 26.05 -7.95
CA LYS A 172 -10.67 27.49 -8.19
C LYS A 172 -9.27 27.77 -8.72
N GLN A 173 -8.26 27.06 -8.21
CA GLN A 173 -6.87 27.18 -8.70
C GLN A 173 -6.77 26.74 -10.17
N LEU A 174 -7.43 25.65 -10.56
CA LEU A 174 -7.45 25.19 -11.94
C LEU A 174 -8.11 26.20 -12.88
N ILE A 175 -9.27 26.75 -12.52
CA ILE A 175 -9.95 27.79 -13.32
C ILE A 175 -9.05 29.02 -13.49
N LYS A 176 -8.41 29.48 -12.40
CA LYS A 176 -7.54 30.67 -12.42
C LYS A 176 -6.32 30.49 -13.31
N LYS A 177 -5.76 29.28 -13.41
CA LYS A 177 -4.58 28.99 -14.25
C LYS A 177 -4.85 29.17 -15.75
N LYS A 178 -6.08 29.53 -16.17
CA LYS A 178 -6.50 29.79 -17.57
C LYS A 178 -6.05 28.71 -18.55
N THR A 179 -5.82 27.50 -18.05
CA THR A 179 -5.61 26.32 -18.88
C THR A 179 -6.88 26.09 -19.69
N THR A 180 -6.82 25.32 -20.77
CA THR A 180 -7.89 25.02 -21.77
C THR A 180 -9.23 24.53 -21.19
N TRP A 181 -9.38 24.52 -19.87
CA TRP A 181 -10.50 24.03 -19.09
C TRP A 181 -11.64 25.04 -18.86
N LYS A 182 -11.54 26.27 -19.38
CA LYS A 182 -12.59 27.30 -19.18
C LYS A 182 -13.97 26.92 -19.73
N ASN A 183 -14.03 26.00 -20.69
CA ASN A 183 -15.28 25.54 -21.30
C ASN A 183 -15.85 24.29 -20.60
N TYR A 184 -15.32 23.95 -19.43
CA TYR A 184 -15.73 22.73 -18.75
C TYR A 184 -16.71 23.08 -17.62
N ASP A 185 -18.01 22.91 -17.91
CA ASP A 185 -19.12 23.18 -17.00
C ASP A 185 -18.99 22.47 -15.64
N TRP A 186 -18.26 21.35 -15.58
CA TRP A 186 -18.06 20.59 -14.34
C TRP A 186 -17.19 21.32 -13.29
N LEU A 187 -16.23 22.17 -13.68
CA LEU A 187 -15.41 22.92 -12.72
C LEU A 187 -16.30 23.91 -11.95
N SER A 188 -17.18 24.59 -12.67
CA SER A 188 -18.21 25.47 -12.12
C SER A 188 -19.18 24.69 -11.25
N PHE A 189 -19.64 23.51 -11.71
CA PHE A 189 -20.50 22.63 -10.92
C PHE A 189 -19.93 22.31 -9.53
N ILE A 190 -18.65 21.95 -9.39
CA ILE A 190 -18.05 21.67 -8.07
C ILE A 190 -18.02 22.91 -7.17
N ILE A 191 -17.78 24.09 -7.75
CA ILE A 191 -17.76 25.35 -6.98
C ILE A 191 -19.16 25.69 -6.47
N ASP A 192 -20.15 25.54 -7.35
CA ASP A 192 -21.55 25.93 -7.10
C ASP A 192 -22.29 24.88 -6.26
N LEU A 193 -21.76 23.66 -6.18
CA LEU A 193 -22.35 22.59 -5.39
C LEU A 193 -22.41 22.99 -3.90
N PRO A 194 -23.57 22.89 -3.24
CA PRO A 194 -23.67 23.12 -1.80
C PRO A 194 -22.68 22.23 -1.04
N ASP A 195 -22.04 22.78 0.01
CA ASP A 195 -21.02 22.06 0.79
C ASP A 195 -21.55 20.73 1.36
N SER A 196 -22.83 20.67 1.75
CA SER A 196 -23.47 19.45 2.24
C SER A 196 -23.55 18.36 1.16
N LYS A 197 -23.90 18.72 -0.09
CA LYS A 197 -23.93 17.79 -1.22
C LYS A 197 -22.51 17.32 -1.58
N LEU A 198 -21.54 18.23 -1.64
CA LEU A 198 -20.15 17.86 -1.93
C LEU A 198 -19.59 16.92 -0.87
N GLN A 199 -19.84 17.19 0.42
CA GLN A 199 -19.45 16.30 1.51
C GLN A 199 -20.09 14.92 1.39
N LYS A 200 -21.36 14.84 0.98
CA LYS A 200 -22.04 13.56 0.72
C LYS A 200 -21.33 12.77 -0.40
N TYR A 201 -21.02 13.39 -1.54
CA TYR A 201 -20.29 12.72 -2.63
C TYR A 201 -18.93 12.20 -2.20
N ILE A 202 -18.19 12.99 -1.42
CA ILE A 202 -16.91 12.57 -0.87
C ILE A 202 -17.09 11.37 0.06
N TYR A 203 -18.07 11.43 0.96
CA TYR A 203 -18.37 10.35 1.89
C TYR A 203 -18.75 9.06 1.16
N ASP A 204 -19.66 9.13 0.19
CA ASP A 204 -20.15 7.98 -0.58
C ASP A 204 -19.05 7.38 -1.48
N GLY A 205 -18.20 8.22 -2.08
CA GLY A 205 -17.02 7.78 -2.84
C GLY A 205 -16.02 7.01 -1.96
N LEU A 206 -15.77 7.51 -0.74
CA LEU A 206 -14.91 6.83 0.23
C LEU A 206 -15.52 5.51 0.74
N LEU A 207 -16.86 5.45 0.90
CA LEU A 207 -17.54 4.19 1.20
C LEU A 207 -17.36 3.15 0.10
N ASP A 208 -17.45 3.56 -1.17
CA ASP A 208 -17.24 2.66 -2.30
C ASP A 208 -15.82 2.15 -2.39
N MET A 209 -14.84 3.04 -2.20
CA MET A 209 -13.45 2.65 -2.05
C MET A 209 -13.31 1.60 -0.94
N GLY A 210 -13.85 1.88 0.25
CA GLY A 210 -13.83 0.94 1.37
C GLY A 210 -14.47 -0.42 1.10
N LYS A 211 -15.42 -0.52 0.16
CA LYS A 211 -16.00 -1.80 -0.29
C LYS A 211 -15.02 -2.62 -1.15
N VAL A 212 -14.23 -1.96 -1.99
CA VAL A 212 -13.18 -2.62 -2.79
C VAL A 212 -12.14 -3.22 -1.87
N TYR A 213 -11.73 -2.46 -0.86
CA TYR A 213 -10.71 -2.85 0.11
C TYR A 213 -11.28 -3.52 1.37
N LYS A 214 -12.54 -3.98 1.35
CA LYS A 214 -13.19 -4.56 2.55
C LYS A 214 -12.51 -5.84 3.03
N VAL A 215 -11.86 -6.55 2.12
CA VAL A 215 -11.13 -7.80 2.39
C VAL A 215 -9.71 -7.55 2.86
N GLU A 216 -9.20 -6.32 2.70
CA GLU A 216 -7.90 -5.90 3.19
C GLU A 216 -8.06 -5.42 4.64
N GLY A 217 -8.10 -6.38 5.57
CA GLY A 217 -7.98 -6.06 6.98
C GLY A 217 -6.56 -5.57 7.26
N GLU A 218 -6.41 -4.29 7.58
CA GLU A 218 -5.15 -3.79 8.12
C GLU A 218 -5.15 -4.00 9.64
N TRP A 219 -4.09 -4.60 10.15
CA TRP A 219 -3.89 -4.75 11.57
C TRP A 219 -2.78 -3.82 12.02
N LEU A 220 -3.16 -2.77 12.74
CA LEU A 220 -2.26 -1.75 13.25
C LEU A 220 -1.48 -2.26 14.45
N ILE A 221 -0.18 -2.03 14.42
CA ILE A 221 0.72 -2.32 15.55
C ILE A 221 0.80 -1.07 16.41
N LYS A 222 0.12 -1.02 17.57
CA LYS A 222 -0.03 0.21 18.38
C LYS A 222 1.31 0.83 18.79
N ASN A 223 2.32 0.00 19.08
CA ASN A 223 3.66 0.41 19.52
C ASN A 223 4.66 0.61 18.37
N LYS A 224 4.24 0.48 17.10
CA LYS A 224 5.10 0.58 15.89
C LYS A 224 6.34 -0.35 15.91
N LYS A 225 6.28 -1.41 16.72
CA LYS A 225 7.33 -2.42 16.87
C LYS A 225 6.69 -3.79 16.74
N LEU A 226 6.90 -4.43 15.60
CA LEU A 226 6.42 -5.78 15.34
C LEU A 226 7.36 -6.79 15.98
N VAL A 227 6.92 -7.46 17.04
CA VAL A 227 7.61 -8.62 17.61
C VAL A 227 7.22 -9.86 16.82
N ILE A 228 8.22 -10.52 16.23
CA ILE A 228 7.99 -11.65 15.33
C ILE A 228 7.91 -12.95 16.16
N PRO A 229 6.82 -13.74 16.05
CA PRO A 229 6.70 -15.01 16.76
C PRO A 229 7.72 -16.03 16.26
N LYS A 230 8.20 -16.90 17.15
CA LYS A 230 9.01 -18.07 16.76
C LYS A 230 8.25 -19.00 15.82
N GLY A 231 8.97 -19.59 14.87
CA GLY A 231 8.39 -20.48 13.85
C GLY A 231 7.74 -19.73 12.68
N SER A 232 7.93 -18.41 12.59
CA SER A 232 7.55 -17.64 11.41
C SER A 232 8.37 -18.05 10.18
N ILE A 233 7.77 -17.93 9.00
CA ILE A 233 8.42 -18.26 7.73
C ILE A 233 8.92 -16.96 7.10
N LEU A 234 10.20 -16.91 6.76
CA LEU A 234 10.80 -15.78 6.06
C LEU A 234 11.06 -16.19 4.61
N TYR A 235 10.33 -15.57 3.69
CA TYR A 235 10.54 -15.70 2.27
C TYR A 235 11.42 -14.55 1.78
N ILE A 236 12.47 -14.86 1.05
CA ILE A 236 13.36 -13.87 0.42
C ILE A 236 13.36 -14.11 -1.08
N LEU A 237 13.03 -13.08 -1.84
CA LEU A 237 13.00 -13.09 -3.27
C LEU A 237 14.40 -12.88 -3.84
N THR A 238 14.83 -13.78 -4.71
CA THR A 238 16.18 -13.76 -5.30
C THR A 238 16.10 -13.60 -6.80
N THR A 239 16.97 -12.76 -7.35
CA THR A 239 17.05 -12.55 -8.80
C THR A 239 17.54 -13.81 -9.52
N PHE A 240 18.44 -14.55 -8.87
CA PHE A 240 19.04 -15.76 -9.39
C PHE A 240 18.58 -16.98 -8.59
N ASN A 241 18.32 -18.08 -9.29
CA ASN A 241 18.03 -19.34 -8.65
C ASN A 241 19.30 -19.94 -8.02
N ASN A 242 19.13 -20.95 -7.16
CA ASN A 242 20.25 -21.60 -6.48
C ASN A 242 21.20 -22.32 -7.45
N ASP A 243 20.71 -22.76 -8.61
CA ASP A 243 21.51 -23.48 -9.58
C ASP A 243 22.54 -22.57 -10.26
N MET A 244 22.10 -21.40 -10.71
CA MET A 244 22.97 -20.39 -11.32
C MET A 244 24.05 -19.91 -10.34
N ILE A 245 23.71 -19.72 -9.06
CA ILE A 245 24.71 -19.35 -8.04
C ILE A 245 25.75 -20.46 -7.86
N LYS A 246 25.32 -21.72 -7.80
CA LYS A 246 26.25 -22.86 -7.69
C LYS A 246 27.16 -22.99 -8.91
N ARG A 247 26.61 -22.82 -10.12
CA ARG A 247 27.40 -22.82 -11.37
C ARG A 247 28.43 -21.70 -11.35
N TYR A 248 28.04 -20.51 -10.89
CA TYR A 248 28.96 -19.38 -10.72
C TYR A 248 30.11 -19.67 -9.75
N GLU A 249 29.80 -20.19 -8.56
CA GLU A 249 30.80 -20.53 -7.54
C GLU A 249 31.81 -21.58 -8.02
N LYS A 250 31.42 -22.43 -8.98
CA LYS A 250 32.28 -23.44 -9.60
C LYS A 250 33.00 -22.97 -10.87
N GLY A 251 32.74 -21.76 -11.36
CA GLY A 251 33.26 -21.28 -12.65
C GLY A 251 32.64 -21.97 -13.87
N GLU A 252 31.42 -22.49 -13.75
CA GLU A 252 30.68 -23.21 -14.80
C GLU A 252 29.69 -22.30 -15.59
N LEU A 253 29.77 -20.97 -15.41
CA LEU A 253 29.01 -20.04 -16.25
C LEU A 253 29.78 -19.77 -17.55
N ASP A 254 29.06 -19.69 -18.66
CA ASP A 254 29.69 -19.31 -19.91
C ASP A 254 30.07 -17.82 -19.93
N GLY A 255 30.95 -17.43 -20.85
CA GLY A 255 31.46 -16.06 -20.94
C GLY A 255 30.37 -15.01 -21.20
N ASN A 256 29.29 -15.38 -21.88
CA ASN A 256 28.18 -14.46 -22.19
C ASN A 256 27.26 -14.26 -20.97
N GLU A 257 26.99 -15.32 -20.19
CA GLU A 257 26.30 -15.26 -18.90
C GLU A 257 27.10 -14.41 -17.89
N MET A 258 28.43 -14.56 -17.86
CA MET A 258 29.31 -13.80 -16.96
C MET A 258 29.35 -12.30 -17.25
N LEU A 259 29.53 -11.89 -18.51
CA LEU A 259 29.79 -10.50 -18.90
C LEU A 259 28.73 -9.49 -18.42
N THR A 260 27.47 -9.92 -18.31
CA THR A 260 26.36 -9.03 -17.94
C THR A 260 25.87 -9.22 -16.50
N GLN A 261 26.11 -10.39 -15.89
CA GLN A 261 25.45 -10.76 -14.62
C GLN A 261 26.42 -10.94 -13.45
N GLU A 262 27.73 -11.06 -13.69
CA GLU A 262 28.70 -11.38 -12.64
C GLU A 262 28.59 -10.46 -11.42
N ARG A 263 28.52 -9.13 -11.64
CA ARG A 263 28.40 -8.15 -10.54
C ARG A 263 27.12 -8.38 -9.71
N TYR A 264 26.02 -8.75 -10.34
CA TYR A 264 24.76 -9.00 -9.67
C TYR A 264 24.77 -10.33 -8.91
N ILE A 265 25.39 -11.36 -9.48
CA ILE A 265 25.56 -12.66 -8.83
C ILE A 265 26.44 -12.52 -7.59
N LYS A 266 27.57 -11.82 -7.68
CA LYS A 266 28.43 -11.52 -6.52
C LYS A 266 27.65 -10.84 -5.39
N ARG A 267 26.87 -9.81 -5.70
CA ARG A 267 26.02 -9.12 -4.71
C ARG A 267 24.99 -10.03 -4.07
N GLU A 268 24.39 -10.93 -4.84
CA GLU A 268 23.42 -11.90 -4.34
C GLU A 268 24.09 -12.92 -3.39
N ILE A 269 25.30 -13.38 -3.72
CA ILE A 269 26.12 -14.25 -2.84
C ILE A 269 26.48 -13.52 -1.55
N GLU A 270 27.01 -12.31 -1.64
CA GLU A 270 27.33 -11.47 -0.47
C GLU A 270 26.11 -11.28 0.44
N PHE A 271 24.94 -11.05 -0.15
CA PHE A 271 23.70 -10.91 0.59
C PHE A 271 23.27 -12.22 1.27
N ARG A 272 23.36 -13.36 0.57
CA ARG A 272 23.09 -14.69 1.15
C ARG A 272 24.02 -15.00 2.30
N ASP A 273 25.30 -14.65 2.19
CA ASP A 273 26.28 -14.78 3.25
C ASP A 273 25.96 -13.88 4.44
N LYS A 274 25.50 -12.64 4.21
CA LYS A 274 25.01 -11.76 5.27
C LYS A 274 23.85 -12.41 6.04
N ILE A 275 22.87 -12.98 5.33
CA ILE A 275 21.72 -13.69 5.93
C ILE A 275 22.18 -14.92 6.73
N LYS A 276 23.14 -15.68 6.21
CA LYS A 276 23.73 -16.86 6.87
C LYS A 276 24.49 -16.47 8.14
N LYS A 277 25.38 -15.47 8.07
CA LYS A 277 26.15 -14.94 9.21
C LYS A 277 25.25 -14.38 10.31
N ALA A 278 24.15 -13.72 9.93
CA ALA A 278 23.14 -13.27 10.89
C ALA A 278 22.36 -14.41 11.57
N GLY A 279 22.50 -15.65 11.10
CA GLY A 279 21.87 -16.82 11.71
C GLY A 279 20.35 -16.85 11.53
N LEU A 280 19.80 -16.19 10.49
CA LEU A 280 18.35 -16.10 10.32
C LEU A 280 17.68 -17.47 10.11
N ALA A 281 18.38 -18.43 9.51
CA ALA A 281 17.88 -19.80 9.35
C ALA A 281 17.65 -20.54 10.68
N LYS A 282 18.28 -20.10 11.79
CA LYS A 282 18.02 -20.65 13.14
C LYS A 282 16.77 -20.06 13.79
N LYS A 283 16.27 -18.94 13.27
CA LYS A 283 15.16 -18.14 13.84
C LYS A 283 13.87 -18.27 13.05
N TYR A 284 14.01 -18.50 11.75
CA TYR A 284 12.91 -18.56 10.79
C TYR A 284 12.98 -19.84 9.98
N LEU A 285 11.82 -20.31 9.51
CA LEU A 285 11.79 -21.22 8.37
C LEU A 285 12.13 -20.41 7.12
N LEU A 286 13.41 -20.36 6.78
CA LEU A 286 13.92 -19.55 5.67
C LEU A 286 13.60 -20.22 4.33
N LYS A 287 13.01 -19.46 3.40
CA LYS A 287 12.70 -19.90 2.05
C LYS A 287 13.19 -18.88 1.02
N TRP A 288 13.99 -19.34 0.07
CA TRP A 288 14.41 -18.54 -1.08
C TRP A 288 13.41 -18.72 -2.21
N LEU A 289 12.90 -17.62 -2.75
CA LEU A 289 11.96 -17.59 -3.86
C LEU A 289 12.66 -17.11 -5.11
N ASP A 290 12.64 -17.93 -6.16
CA ASP A 290 13.14 -17.52 -7.47
C ASP A 290 12.21 -16.46 -8.09
N TRP A 291 12.80 -15.33 -8.52
CA TRP A 291 12.08 -14.22 -9.15
C TRP A 291 11.22 -14.65 -10.33
N LYS A 292 11.78 -15.46 -11.24
CA LYS A 292 11.08 -15.85 -12.48
C LYS A 292 9.87 -16.73 -12.16
N ALA A 293 10.03 -17.69 -11.26
CA ALA A 293 8.95 -18.56 -10.80
C ALA A 293 7.85 -17.78 -10.06
N PHE A 294 8.24 -16.82 -9.21
CA PHE A 294 7.31 -15.94 -8.53
C PHE A 294 6.53 -15.07 -9.52
N GLU A 295 7.22 -14.44 -10.48
CA GLU A 295 6.61 -13.57 -11.48
C GLU A 295 5.61 -14.30 -12.37
N ALA A 296 5.94 -15.53 -12.78
CA ALA A 296 5.02 -16.39 -13.53
C ALA A 296 3.74 -16.69 -12.72
N SER A 297 3.88 -16.95 -11.42
CA SER A 297 2.74 -17.19 -10.52
C SER A 297 1.90 -15.93 -10.32
N ARG A 298 2.56 -14.78 -10.16
CA ARG A 298 1.94 -13.46 -10.02
C ARG A 298 1.09 -13.10 -11.23
N LYS A 299 1.62 -13.29 -12.45
CA LYS A 299 0.89 -13.03 -13.71
C LYS A 299 -0.38 -13.87 -13.81
N LYS A 300 -0.31 -15.16 -13.46
CA LYS A 300 -1.50 -16.05 -13.46
C LYS A 300 -2.58 -15.58 -12.47
N MET A 301 -2.17 -15.12 -11.29
CA MET A 301 -3.10 -14.59 -10.28
C MET A 301 -3.78 -13.30 -10.75
N PHE A 302 -3.02 -12.36 -11.32
CA PHE A 302 -3.60 -11.13 -11.85
C PHE A 302 -4.55 -11.38 -13.02
N ALA A 303 -4.19 -12.27 -13.95
CA ALA A 303 -5.09 -12.65 -15.04
C ALA A 303 -6.44 -13.14 -14.50
N LYS A 304 -6.43 -13.96 -13.44
CA LYS A 304 -7.66 -14.45 -12.77
C LYS A 304 -8.45 -13.35 -12.04
N LYS A 305 -7.77 -12.38 -11.42
CA LYS A 305 -8.40 -11.28 -10.66
C LYS A 305 -9.13 -10.29 -11.58
N TYR A 306 -8.65 -10.11 -12.81
CA TYR A 306 -9.16 -9.11 -13.76
C TYR A 306 -9.92 -9.70 -14.97
N SER A 307 -10.06 -11.02 -15.04
CA SER A 307 -10.85 -11.69 -16.09
C SER A 307 -12.36 -11.80 -15.77
N ASN A 308 -12.78 -11.29 -14.61
CA ASN A 308 -14.15 -11.30 -14.10
C ASN A 308 -14.62 -9.87 -13.83
#